data_AF-A0A959GEC1-F1
#
_entry.id   AF-A0A959GEC1-F1
#
_cell.length_a   1.000
_cell.length_b   1.000
_cell.length_c   1.000
_cell.angle_alpha   90.00
_cell.angle_beta   90.00
_cell.angle_gamma   90.00
#
_symmetry.space_group_name_H-M   'P 1'
#
loop_
_entity.id
_entity.type
_entity.pdbx_description
1 polymer ?
#
loop_
_entity_poly.entity_id
_entity_poly.type
_entity_poly.pdbx_seq_one_letter_code
_entity_poly.pdbx_strand_id
1 'polypeptide(L)'
;MKTKELERLLLDPKAMEAMVSRAQAIYQKTCYLSPDASGKIQLIPPQVQKIMPTSEEVMANDFDSVERRKPLLSNIGILFPEFAKEDPKKILSILSKRCLKTPTETNLNLVEDAINLLLSRDVSDDATEKLIEEVIESLSAKKSEKTVKQKDDKGVGTDAIWSRLYQHVNQMGRSTYVYHGPGYVYRRFRRTWFSALSMNDNISSLYVDANSSEVGGYVVLFQHDRYQGRYKWFTTTPGNPAYQNTIPYVGDFMNDRTSSALVIRRYENELSPVALGEYGEIRDIIEDQVDSISRVSMRGDPIITWDMWPEGPTSGSDPHPDDNRRFIYIKVPVRIDVPNWYDYDADIRYWIYPWINGSGNLRAHVAWHGAWVEGGVKHDEILDHVMDALPGTISTVNSELDNITDMVNLLGPFSRQYFLPGSGASAGNTNDDVSIVLVGRRD
;
A
#
# COMPACT_ATOMS: atom_id res chain seq x y z
N MET A 1 20.26 -19.96 12.55
CA MET A 1 19.18 -20.98 12.56
C MET A 1 18.64 -21.06 11.13
N LYS A 2 18.44 -22.24 10.57
CA LYS A 2 17.96 -22.35 9.17
C LYS A 2 16.47 -21.99 9.10
N THR A 3 15.98 -21.46 7.98
CA THR A 3 14.57 -21.03 7.80
C THR A 3 13.56 -22.12 8.20
N LYS A 4 13.84 -23.38 7.83
CA LYS A 4 13.00 -24.54 8.21
C LYS A 4 12.98 -24.86 9.70
N GLU A 5 14.04 -24.49 10.43
CA GLU A 5 14.08 -24.64 11.89
C GLU A 5 13.28 -23.52 12.57
N LEU A 6 13.34 -22.29 12.04
CA LEU A 6 12.53 -21.16 12.51
C LEU A 6 11.04 -21.42 12.27
N GLU A 7 10.65 -21.82 11.06
CA GLU A 7 9.26 -22.17 10.73
C GLU A 7 8.71 -23.28 11.64
N ARG A 8 9.52 -24.32 11.90
CA ARG A 8 9.14 -25.40 12.81
C ARG A 8 9.00 -24.93 14.26
N LEU A 9 9.76 -23.92 14.67
CA LEU A 9 9.73 -23.33 16.01
C LEU A 9 8.53 -22.37 16.17
N LEU A 10 8.13 -21.67 15.11
CA LEU A 10 6.94 -20.81 15.09
C LEU A 10 5.63 -21.60 15.00
N LEU A 11 5.67 -22.80 14.40
CA LEU A 11 4.52 -23.68 14.27
C LEU A 11 4.34 -24.65 15.45
N ASP A 12 5.28 -24.69 16.40
CA ASP A 12 5.17 -25.49 17.63
C ASP A 12 4.61 -24.62 18.78
N PRO A 13 3.38 -24.89 19.27
CA PRO A 13 2.75 -24.10 20.34
C PRO A 13 3.62 -24.00 21.60
N LYS A 14 4.37 -25.05 21.95
CA LYS A 14 5.24 -25.05 23.13
C LYS A 14 6.48 -24.19 22.94
N ALA A 15 6.99 -24.13 21.72
CA ALA A 15 8.12 -23.28 21.40
C ALA A 15 7.71 -21.80 21.38
N MET A 16 6.52 -21.49 20.87
CA MET A 16 5.93 -20.15 20.96
C MET A 16 5.71 -19.72 22.41
N GLU A 17 5.15 -20.57 23.27
CA GLU A 17 4.96 -20.28 24.70
C GLU A 17 6.30 -20.03 25.43
N ALA A 18 7.35 -20.79 25.07
CA ALA A 18 8.69 -20.59 25.59
C ALA A 18 9.35 -19.30 25.08
N MET A 19 9.10 -18.91 23.83
CA MET A 19 9.58 -17.65 23.26
C MET A 19 8.89 -16.45 23.91
N VAL A 20 7.56 -16.50 24.09
CA VAL A 20 6.78 -15.47 24.80
C VAL A 20 7.26 -15.34 26.24
N SER A 21 7.40 -16.44 26.98
CA SER A 21 7.92 -16.43 28.35
C SER A 21 9.33 -15.83 28.42
N ARG A 22 10.18 -16.10 27.43
CA ARG A 22 11.54 -15.56 27.38
C ARG A 22 11.56 -14.09 27.00
N ALA A 23 10.69 -13.64 26.10
CA ALA A 23 10.50 -12.23 25.78
C ALA A 23 10.01 -11.45 27.01
N GLN A 24 9.02 -11.97 27.74
CA GLN A 24 8.56 -11.41 29.02
C GLN A 24 9.68 -11.36 30.07
N ALA A 25 10.51 -12.40 30.17
CA ALA A 25 11.63 -12.42 31.11
C ALA A 25 12.75 -11.44 30.72
N ILE A 26 12.94 -11.15 29.43
CA ILE A 26 13.86 -10.11 28.96
C ILE A 26 13.27 -8.74 29.26
N TYR A 27 11.99 -8.52 28.94
CA TYR A 27 11.25 -7.29 29.24
C TYR A 27 11.34 -6.92 30.72
N GLN A 28 11.08 -7.87 31.61
CA GLN A 28 11.21 -7.69 33.07
C GLN A 28 12.64 -7.36 33.51
N LYS A 29 13.67 -7.82 32.79
CA LYS A 29 15.08 -7.54 33.10
C LYS A 29 15.56 -6.20 32.55
N THR A 30 14.93 -5.69 31.49
CA THR A 30 15.30 -4.43 30.84
C THR A 30 14.56 -3.22 31.41
N CYS A 31 13.46 -3.41 32.14
CA CYS A 31 12.79 -2.35 32.89
C CYS A 31 13.58 -1.97 34.15
N TYR A 32 13.89 -0.68 34.33
CA TYR A 32 14.58 -0.17 35.52
C TYR A 32 13.57 0.21 36.61
N LEU A 33 13.79 -0.30 37.82
CA LEU A 33 13.06 0.11 39.02
C LEU A 33 13.69 1.39 39.54
N SER A 34 12.93 2.48 39.60
CA SER A 34 13.35 3.72 40.24
C SER A 34 12.35 4.11 41.32
N PRO A 35 12.79 4.49 42.52
CA PRO A 35 11.90 5.03 43.53
C PRO A 35 11.37 6.39 43.07
N ASP A 36 10.06 6.61 43.22
CA ASP A 36 9.45 7.93 43.04
C ASP A 36 9.79 8.86 44.23
N ALA A 37 9.34 10.12 44.15
CA ALA A 37 9.55 11.12 45.22
C ALA A 37 8.91 10.73 46.57
N SER A 38 8.07 9.69 46.61
CA SER A 38 7.46 9.13 47.82
C SER A 38 8.14 7.86 48.33
N GLY A 39 9.21 7.40 47.67
CA GLY A 39 9.93 6.17 48.01
C GLY A 39 9.21 4.88 47.60
N LYS A 40 8.11 4.97 46.84
CA LYS A 40 7.48 3.79 46.24
C LYS A 40 8.24 3.42 44.97
N ILE A 41 8.55 2.13 44.86
CA ILE A 41 9.15 1.58 43.65
C ILE A 41 8.07 1.61 42.57
N GLN A 42 8.20 2.53 41.61
CA GLN A 42 7.40 2.51 40.40
C GLN A 42 8.22 1.83 39.30
N LEU A 43 7.55 0.99 38.51
CA LEU A 43 8.07 0.66 37.19
C LEU A 43 8.10 1.98 36.42
N ILE A 44 9.29 2.50 36.16
CA ILE A 44 9.43 3.54 35.14
C ILE A 44 9.39 2.78 33.83
N PRO A 45 8.31 2.87 33.03
CA PRO A 45 8.35 2.35 31.66
C PRO A 45 9.59 2.98 31.00
N PRO A 46 10.39 2.20 30.23
CA PRO A 46 11.56 2.73 29.56
C PRO A 46 11.15 4.05 28.92
N GLN A 47 11.86 5.14 29.23
CA GLN A 47 11.57 6.42 28.59
C GLN A 47 11.58 6.12 27.10
N VAL A 48 10.40 6.16 26.49
CA VAL A 48 10.22 5.96 25.07
C VAL A 48 10.97 7.13 24.46
N GLN A 49 12.26 6.92 24.17
CA GLN A 49 12.96 7.79 23.25
C GLN A 49 12.05 7.78 22.04
N LYS A 50 11.46 8.92 21.71
CA LYS A 50 10.52 9.04 20.61
C LYS A 50 11.27 8.53 19.38
N ILE A 51 11.08 7.25 19.01
CA ILE A 51 11.81 6.61 17.94
C ILE A 51 11.17 7.15 16.67
N MET A 52 11.64 8.32 16.24
CA MET A 52 11.20 8.93 15.00
C MET A 52 12.11 8.42 13.87
N PRO A 53 11.56 8.12 12.69
CA PRO A 53 12.37 7.77 11.54
C PRO A 53 13.26 8.95 11.17
N THR A 54 14.48 8.66 10.71
CA THR A 54 15.32 9.69 10.10
C THR A 54 14.75 10.08 8.73
N SER A 55 15.12 11.25 8.21
CA SER A 55 14.69 11.65 6.86
C SER A 55 15.16 10.68 5.77
N GLU A 56 16.35 10.09 5.95
CA GLU A 56 16.89 9.07 5.03
C GLU A 56 16.05 7.78 5.06
N GLU A 57 15.62 7.35 6.25
CA GLU A 57 14.73 6.19 6.42
C GLU A 57 13.37 6.45 5.78
N VAL A 58 12.78 7.63 5.97
CA VAL A 58 11.52 8.00 5.31
C VAL A 58 11.68 7.96 3.79
N MET A 59 12.75 8.54 3.26
CA MET A 59 13.02 8.50 1.81
C MET A 59 13.20 7.06 1.31
N ALA A 60 13.95 6.22 2.02
CA ALA A 60 14.17 4.82 1.64
C ALA A 60 12.89 3.98 1.65
N ASN A 61 11.96 4.27 2.58
CA ASN A 61 10.70 3.52 2.70
C ASN A 61 9.63 4.04 1.73
N ASP A 62 9.49 5.36 1.52
CA ASP A 62 8.34 5.94 0.84
C ASP A 62 8.58 6.38 -0.62
N PHE A 63 9.83 6.39 -1.10
CA PHE A 63 10.14 6.72 -2.51
C PHE A 63 9.79 5.60 -3.50
N ASP A 64 9.19 4.50 -3.04
CA ASP A 64 8.88 3.29 -3.80
C ASP A 64 7.55 3.35 -4.59
N SER A 65 7.06 4.56 -4.92
CA SER A 65 5.85 4.68 -5.73
C SER A 65 5.98 5.70 -6.84
N VAL A 66 5.31 5.40 -7.96
CA VAL A 66 5.18 6.35 -9.06
C VAL A 66 3.72 6.57 -9.38
N GLU A 67 3.32 7.85 -9.44
CA GLU A 67 1.94 8.24 -9.73
C GLU A 67 1.73 8.57 -11.20
N ARG A 68 0.66 7.98 -11.77
CA ARG A 68 0.16 8.37 -13.08
C ARG A 68 -1.16 9.12 -12.94
N ARG A 69 -1.08 10.47 -12.91
CA ARG A 69 -2.27 11.32 -12.76
C ARG A 69 -3.11 11.45 -14.03
N LYS A 70 -2.46 11.57 -15.20
CA LYS A 70 -3.11 11.73 -16.52
C LYS A 70 -2.22 11.19 -17.66
N PRO A 71 -2.81 10.71 -18.77
CA PRO A 71 -2.04 10.44 -20.00
C PRO A 71 -1.44 11.76 -20.54
N LEU A 72 -0.11 11.79 -20.71
CA LEU A 72 0.64 12.91 -21.29
C LEU A 72 0.26 13.14 -22.76
N LEU A 73 -0.16 12.09 -23.47
CA LEU A 73 -0.45 12.19 -24.90
C LEU A 73 -1.80 12.76 -25.27
N SER A 74 -2.69 12.98 -24.29
CA SER A 74 -3.93 13.73 -24.54
C SER A 74 -3.66 15.10 -25.19
N ASN A 75 -2.45 15.64 -25.02
CA ASN A 75 -1.97 16.88 -25.62
C ASN A 75 -0.56 16.76 -26.26
N ILE A 76 -0.15 15.60 -26.79
CA ILE A 76 1.24 15.45 -27.26
C ILE A 76 1.61 16.46 -28.36
N GLY A 77 0.68 16.83 -29.24
CA GLY A 77 0.93 17.83 -30.28
C GLY A 77 1.26 19.23 -29.74
N ILE A 78 0.91 19.53 -28.49
CA ILE A 78 1.28 20.77 -27.80
C ILE A 78 2.72 20.68 -27.28
N LEU A 79 3.12 19.52 -26.75
CA LEU A 79 4.44 19.30 -26.16
C LEU A 79 5.51 18.96 -27.20
N PHE A 80 5.12 18.31 -28.29
CA PHE A 80 5.95 17.80 -29.38
C PHE A 80 5.23 18.07 -30.71
N PRO A 81 5.39 19.27 -31.29
CA PRO A 81 4.70 19.67 -32.51
C PRO A 81 4.91 18.71 -33.68
N GLU A 82 6.04 18.00 -33.71
CA GLU A 82 6.36 16.98 -34.70
C GLU A 82 5.36 15.82 -34.70
N PHE A 83 4.68 15.53 -33.58
CA PHE A 83 3.70 14.45 -33.49
C PHE A 83 2.26 14.91 -33.72
N ALA A 84 2.01 16.22 -33.86
CA ALA A 84 0.66 16.75 -34.00
C ALA A 84 -0.09 16.24 -35.25
N LYS A 85 0.64 15.82 -36.29
CA LYS A 85 0.10 15.33 -37.57
C LYS A 85 0.53 13.90 -37.92
N GLU A 86 1.25 13.24 -37.02
CA GLU A 86 1.80 11.91 -37.29
C GLU A 86 0.80 10.82 -36.98
N ASP A 87 0.90 9.71 -37.72
CA ASP A 87 0.10 8.52 -37.47
C ASP A 87 0.42 7.91 -36.09
N PRO A 88 -0.57 7.52 -35.28
CA PRO A 88 -0.33 6.93 -33.95
C PRO A 88 0.60 5.71 -33.95
N LYS A 89 0.57 4.85 -34.97
CA LYS A 89 1.48 3.69 -35.05
C LYS A 89 2.92 4.16 -35.26
N LYS A 90 3.11 5.20 -36.07
CA LYS A 90 4.42 5.84 -36.27
C LYS A 90 4.92 6.54 -35.01
N ILE A 91 4.04 7.23 -34.27
CA ILE A 91 4.37 7.83 -32.97
C ILE A 91 4.87 6.75 -32.00
N LEU A 92 4.14 5.63 -31.86
CA LEU A 92 4.54 4.50 -31.02
C LEU A 92 5.92 3.95 -31.43
N SER A 93 6.17 3.77 -32.73
CA SER A 93 7.47 3.29 -33.24
C SER A 93 8.62 4.26 -32.89
N ILE A 94 8.42 5.57 -33.05
CA ILE A 94 9.43 6.59 -32.72
C ILE A 94 9.70 6.61 -31.22
N LEU A 95 8.66 6.63 -30.39
CA LEU A 95 8.78 6.66 -28.93
C LEU A 95 9.40 5.37 -28.39
N SER A 96 9.04 4.22 -28.96
CA SER A 96 9.66 2.93 -28.62
C SER A 96 11.16 2.94 -28.92
N LYS A 97 11.59 3.35 -30.13
CA LYS A 97 13.01 3.49 -30.47
C LYS A 97 13.75 4.46 -29.54
N ARG A 98 13.12 5.59 -29.21
CA ARG A 98 13.67 6.57 -28.26
C ARG A 98 13.83 5.97 -26.86
N CYS A 99 12.81 5.28 -26.36
CA CYS A 99 12.82 4.62 -25.06
C CYS A 99 13.87 3.52 -25.00
N LEU A 100 13.99 2.70 -26.05
CA LEU A 100 15.04 1.69 -26.15
C LEU A 100 16.43 2.33 -26.11
N LYS A 101 16.65 3.48 -26.76
CA LYS A 101 17.95 4.18 -26.68
C LYS A 101 18.20 4.74 -25.27
N THR A 102 17.19 5.36 -24.67
CA THR A 102 17.27 6.05 -23.38
C THR A 102 16.08 5.67 -22.50
N PRO A 103 16.18 4.58 -21.70
CA PRO A 103 15.04 4.03 -20.97
C PRO A 103 14.78 4.80 -19.67
N THR A 104 14.35 6.06 -19.77
CA THR A 104 13.90 6.87 -18.63
C THR A 104 12.43 6.58 -18.33
N GLU A 105 12.00 6.85 -17.09
CA GLU A 105 10.60 6.75 -16.70
C GLU A 105 9.69 7.62 -17.59
N THR A 106 10.11 8.84 -17.92
CA THR A 106 9.40 9.71 -18.85
C THR A 106 9.20 9.07 -20.22
N ASN A 107 10.23 8.43 -20.80
CA ASN A 107 10.10 7.79 -22.10
C ASN A 107 9.19 6.55 -22.05
N LEU A 108 9.22 5.79 -20.95
CA LEU A 108 8.30 4.66 -20.73
C LEU A 108 6.85 5.15 -20.64
N ASN A 109 6.62 6.21 -19.86
CA ASN A 109 5.32 6.84 -19.71
C ASN A 109 4.77 7.35 -21.07
N LEU A 110 5.63 7.86 -21.94
CA LEU A 110 5.25 8.27 -23.31
C LEU A 110 4.89 7.07 -24.19
N VAL A 111 5.62 5.95 -24.07
CA VAL A 111 5.27 4.72 -24.81
C VAL A 111 3.95 4.12 -24.32
N GLU A 112 3.75 4.03 -23.00
CA GLU A 112 2.49 3.57 -22.37
C GLU A 112 1.30 4.39 -22.89
N ASP A 113 1.41 5.70 -22.91
CA ASP A 113 0.35 6.53 -23.46
C ASP A 113 0.14 6.34 -24.95
N ALA A 114 1.20 6.07 -25.74
CA ALA A 114 1.08 5.88 -27.19
C ALA A 114 0.33 4.59 -27.51
N ILE A 115 0.59 3.55 -26.71
CA ILE A 115 -0.22 2.34 -26.68
C ILE A 115 -1.67 2.70 -26.33
N ASN A 116 -1.90 3.42 -25.23
CA ASN A 116 -3.26 3.79 -24.81
C ASN A 116 -4.00 4.67 -25.82
N LEU A 117 -3.30 5.52 -26.57
CA LEU A 117 -3.87 6.31 -27.65
C LEU A 117 -4.37 5.41 -28.80
N LEU A 118 -3.58 4.40 -29.19
CA LEU A 118 -3.99 3.39 -30.18
C LEU A 118 -5.20 2.59 -29.69
N LEU A 119 -5.15 2.11 -28.44
CA LEU A 119 -6.20 1.29 -27.84
C LEU A 119 -7.52 2.05 -27.63
N SER A 120 -7.45 3.35 -27.31
CA SER A 120 -8.65 4.18 -27.06
C SER A 120 -9.47 4.49 -28.31
N ARG A 121 -8.87 4.38 -29.51
CA ARG A 121 -9.51 4.74 -30.79
C ARG A 121 -10.25 3.59 -31.46
N ASP A 122 -10.35 2.43 -30.80
CA ASP A 122 -10.97 1.22 -31.37
C ASP A 122 -10.31 0.74 -32.68
N VAL A 123 -9.04 1.11 -32.92
CA VAL A 123 -8.27 0.75 -34.13
C VAL A 123 -7.37 -0.47 -33.87
N SER A 124 -7.81 -1.41 -33.01
CA SER A 124 -7.10 -2.68 -32.81
C SER A 124 -7.30 -3.59 -34.02
N ASP A 125 -6.55 -3.33 -35.09
CA ASP A 125 -6.27 -4.33 -36.13
C ASP A 125 -5.09 -5.23 -35.69
N ASP A 126 -4.98 -6.42 -36.28
CA ASP A 126 -3.91 -7.39 -35.98
C ASP A 126 -2.49 -6.76 -36.09
N ALA A 127 -2.33 -5.78 -36.98
CA ALA A 127 -1.07 -5.08 -37.16
C ALA A 127 -0.73 -4.15 -35.96
N THR A 128 -1.74 -3.53 -35.36
CA THR A 128 -1.61 -2.70 -34.15
C THR A 128 -1.31 -3.56 -32.95
N GLU A 129 -2.00 -4.68 -32.80
CA GLU A 129 -1.75 -5.66 -31.74
C GLU A 129 -0.32 -6.18 -31.79
N LYS A 130 0.11 -6.65 -32.97
CA LYS A 130 1.48 -7.12 -33.18
C LYS A 130 2.52 -6.04 -32.87
N LEU A 131 2.27 -4.79 -33.27
CA LEU A 131 3.18 -3.69 -32.96
C LEU A 131 3.26 -3.44 -31.44
N ILE A 132 2.14 -3.48 -30.73
CA ILE A 132 2.11 -3.31 -29.27
C ILE A 132 2.88 -4.44 -28.59
N GLU A 133 2.65 -5.69 -28.98
CA GLU A 133 3.37 -6.87 -28.49
C GLU A 133 4.88 -6.72 -28.73
N GLU A 134 5.31 -6.41 -29.95
CA GLU A 134 6.73 -6.19 -30.28
C GLU A 134 7.37 -5.07 -29.43
N VAL A 135 6.63 -3.99 -29.15
CA VAL A 135 7.11 -2.91 -28.29
C VAL A 135 7.25 -3.37 -26.84
N ILE A 136 6.24 -4.09 -26.30
CA ILE A 136 6.27 -4.62 -24.93
C ILE A 136 7.43 -5.59 -24.75
N GLU A 137 7.61 -6.53 -25.68
CA GLU A 137 8.71 -7.49 -25.68
C GLU A 137 10.07 -6.77 -25.74
N SER A 138 10.21 -5.78 -26.62
CA SER A 138 11.46 -5.02 -26.77
C SER A 138 11.81 -4.22 -25.51
N LEU A 139 10.82 -3.58 -24.89
CA LEU A 139 11.02 -2.81 -23.64
C LEU A 139 11.38 -3.71 -22.47
N SER A 140 10.80 -4.91 -22.43
CA SER A 140 11.08 -5.95 -21.46
C SER A 140 12.50 -6.51 -21.64
N ALA A 141 12.90 -6.86 -22.87
CA ALA A 141 14.22 -7.44 -23.15
C ALA A 141 15.39 -6.46 -22.88
N LYS A 142 15.27 -5.19 -23.24
CA LYS A 142 16.41 -4.25 -23.20
C LYS A 142 16.78 -3.77 -21.79
N LYS A 143 15.85 -3.79 -20.84
CA LYS A 143 16.17 -3.47 -19.44
C LYS A 143 17.04 -4.56 -18.81
N SER A 144 16.79 -5.83 -19.14
CA SER A 144 17.64 -6.94 -18.69
C SER A 144 19.14 -6.74 -19.03
N GLU A 145 19.49 -6.27 -20.24
CA GLU A 145 20.89 -6.12 -20.68
C GLU A 145 21.67 -5.01 -19.95
N LYS A 146 21.01 -3.91 -19.58
CA LYS A 146 21.68 -2.81 -18.85
C LYS A 146 21.83 -3.13 -17.37
N THR A 147 20.85 -3.79 -16.76
CA THR A 147 20.86 -4.13 -15.33
C THR A 147 21.82 -5.28 -15.03
N VAL A 148 21.99 -6.25 -15.94
CA VAL A 148 23.03 -7.31 -15.81
C VAL A 148 24.46 -6.76 -15.73
N LYS A 149 24.69 -5.53 -16.23
CA LYS A 149 25.99 -4.84 -16.11
C LYS A 149 26.15 -4.03 -14.81
N GLN A 150 25.07 -3.77 -14.07
CA GLN A 150 25.10 -3.26 -12.68
C GLN A 150 25.03 -4.45 -11.73
N LYS A 151 26.15 -5.17 -11.61
CA LYS A 151 26.24 -6.47 -10.94
C LYS A 151 26.21 -6.42 -9.40
N ASP A 152 25.96 -5.26 -8.80
CA ASP A 152 26.14 -5.05 -7.36
C ASP A 152 24.84 -4.78 -6.58
N ASP A 153 23.69 -4.58 -7.22
CA ASP A 153 22.40 -4.50 -6.51
C ASP A 153 21.63 -5.82 -6.59
N LYS A 154 21.91 -6.68 -5.61
CA LYS A 154 21.32 -8.00 -5.42
C LYS A 154 19.84 -7.88 -5.02
N GLY A 155 18.92 -8.24 -5.91
CA GLY A 155 17.53 -8.61 -5.55
C GLY A 155 16.40 -7.69 -6.02
N VAL A 156 16.67 -6.69 -6.86
CA VAL A 156 15.60 -5.90 -7.48
C VAL A 156 15.13 -6.64 -8.74
N GLY A 157 13.88 -7.10 -8.77
CA GLY A 157 13.24 -7.66 -9.97
C GLY A 157 13.52 -6.73 -11.17
N THR A 158 14.15 -7.28 -12.20
CA THR A 158 14.83 -6.48 -13.23
C THR A 158 13.91 -6.01 -14.36
N ASP A 159 12.67 -6.47 -14.39
CA ASP A 159 11.74 -6.35 -15.51
C ASP A 159 10.33 -5.87 -15.06
N ALA A 160 9.34 -6.01 -15.93
CA ALA A 160 8.06 -5.32 -15.86
C ALA A 160 6.89 -6.22 -15.46
N ILE A 161 5.96 -5.63 -14.72
CA ILE A 161 4.61 -6.15 -14.52
C ILE A 161 3.67 -5.28 -15.33
N TRP A 162 2.71 -5.90 -16.01
CA TRP A 162 1.76 -5.14 -16.82
C TRP A 162 0.41 -5.83 -16.90
N SER A 163 -0.59 -5.06 -17.31
CA SER A 163 -1.90 -5.58 -17.61
C SER A 163 -2.58 -4.77 -18.70
N ARG A 164 -3.47 -5.44 -19.43
CA ARG A 164 -4.42 -4.80 -20.31
C ARG A 164 -5.83 -4.97 -19.74
N LEU A 165 -6.48 -3.84 -19.47
CA LEU A 165 -7.81 -3.76 -18.89
C LEU A 165 -8.80 -3.47 -20.01
N TYR A 166 -9.90 -4.22 -20.09
CA TYR A 166 -10.86 -4.14 -21.19
C TYR A 166 -12.25 -3.76 -20.71
N GLN A 167 -12.95 -3.03 -21.57
CA GLN A 167 -14.27 -2.48 -21.30
C GLN A 167 -15.36 -3.53 -21.22
N HIS A 168 -15.23 -4.62 -21.97
CA HIS A 168 -16.22 -5.68 -21.99
C HIS A 168 -15.61 -7.01 -21.59
N VAL A 169 -16.47 -7.98 -21.31
CA VAL A 169 -16.08 -9.37 -21.03
C VAL A 169 -15.31 -9.97 -22.20
N ASN A 170 -14.53 -11.01 -21.93
CA ASN A 170 -13.72 -11.74 -22.92
C ASN A 170 -12.74 -10.85 -23.69
N GLN A 171 -12.17 -9.85 -23.03
CA GLN A 171 -11.14 -8.96 -23.58
C GLN A 171 -11.62 -8.19 -24.82
N MET A 172 -12.89 -7.79 -24.80
CA MET A 172 -13.53 -7.05 -25.90
C MET A 172 -13.70 -5.56 -25.58
N GLY A 173 -13.96 -4.79 -26.64
CA GLY A 173 -14.20 -3.35 -26.58
C GLY A 173 -12.92 -2.55 -26.34
N ARG A 174 -13.09 -1.31 -25.90
CA ARG A 174 -11.97 -0.43 -25.57
C ARG A 174 -11.06 -1.08 -24.54
N SER A 175 -9.76 -0.83 -24.64
CA SER A 175 -8.82 -1.28 -23.64
C SER A 175 -7.83 -0.21 -23.23
N THR A 176 -7.18 -0.43 -22.10
CA THR A 176 -6.06 0.37 -21.63
C THR A 176 -4.95 -0.52 -21.09
N TYR A 177 -3.72 -0.13 -21.36
CA TYR A 177 -2.50 -0.72 -20.87
C TYR A 177 -2.05 -0.01 -19.59
N VAL A 178 -1.76 -0.80 -18.55
CA VAL A 178 -1.14 -0.37 -17.30
C VAL A 178 0.23 -1.03 -17.18
N TYR A 179 1.28 -0.23 -17.07
CA TYR A 179 2.66 -0.72 -17.00
C TYR A 179 3.33 -0.33 -15.69
N HIS A 180 4.06 -1.29 -15.11
CA HIS A 180 4.89 -1.09 -13.95
C HIS A 180 6.31 -1.60 -14.20
N GLY A 181 7.24 -0.65 -14.38
CA GLY A 181 8.66 -0.94 -14.53
C GLY A 181 9.35 -1.32 -13.20
N PRO A 182 10.60 -1.80 -13.27
CA PRO A 182 11.43 -2.10 -12.10
C PRO A 182 11.76 -0.85 -11.27
N GLY A 183 12.11 -1.07 -10.01
CA GLY A 183 12.65 -0.04 -9.10
C GLY A 183 11.65 0.58 -8.12
N TYR A 184 10.35 0.30 -8.26
CA TYR A 184 9.31 0.77 -7.35
C TYR A 184 8.43 -0.40 -6.92
N VAL A 185 7.81 -0.31 -5.73
CA VAL A 185 6.84 -1.29 -5.24
C VAL A 185 5.47 -1.05 -5.88
N TYR A 186 5.07 0.23 -5.97
CA TYR A 186 3.73 0.62 -6.37
C TYR A 186 3.74 1.45 -7.65
N ARG A 187 2.90 1.07 -8.60
CA ARG A 187 2.43 1.96 -9.66
C ARG A 187 0.97 2.30 -9.44
N ARG A 188 0.70 3.60 -9.47
CA ARG A 188 -0.57 4.21 -9.08
C ARG A 188 -1.36 4.72 -10.27
N PHE A 189 -2.58 4.22 -10.46
CA PHE A 189 -3.54 4.69 -11.46
C PHE A 189 -4.82 5.16 -10.78
N ARG A 190 -5.14 6.46 -10.92
CA ARG A 190 -6.29 7.10 -10.27
C ARG A 190 -7.49 7.25 -11.18
N ARG A 191 -8.64 7.61 -10.61
CA ARG A 191 -9.88 7.92 -11.34
C ARG A 191 -9.68 8.92 -12.45
N THR A 192 -8.84 9.93 -12.24
CA THR A 192 -8.54 10.95 -13.27
C THR A 192 -7.88 10.34 -14.51
N TRP A 193 -7.05 9.31 -14.34
CA TRP A 193 -6.42 8.60 -15.44
C TRP A 193 -7.43 7.72 -16.19
N PHE A 194 -8.21 6.93 -15.46
CA PHE A 194 -9.26 6.10 -16.06
C PHE A 194 -10.33 6.92 -16.78
N SER A 195 -10.73 8.06 -16.20
CA SER A 195 -11.70 8.98 -16.78
C SER A 195 -11.18 9.60 -18.08
N ALA A 196 -9.88 9.95 -18.15
CA ALA A 196 -9.26 10.46 -19.36
C ALA A 196 -9.26 9.45 -20.52
N LEU A 197 -9.38 8.15 -20.22
CA LEU A 197 -9.46 7.05 -21.19
C LEU A 197 -10.90 6.53 -21.38
N SER A 198 -11.87 7.13 -20.68
CA SER A 198 -13.27 6.66 -20.54
C SER A 198 -13.41 5.22 -20.04
N MET A 199 -12.46 4.76 -19.22
CA MET A 199 -12.42 3.44 -18.60
C MET A 199 -12.90 3.43 -17.14
N ASN A 200 -13.23 4.60 -16.57
CA ASN A 200 -13.76 4.70 -15.21
C ASN A 200 -15.11 3.98 -15.11
N ASP A 201 -15.24 3.07 -14.14
CA ASP A 201 -16.42 2.22 -13.93
C ASP A 201 -16.82 1.41 -15.17
N ASN A 202 -15.85 1.08 -16.03
CA ASN A 202 -16.07 0.37 -17.30
C ASN A 202 -14.98 -0.68 -17.52
N ILE A 203 -14.64 -1.49 -16.51
CA ILE A 203 -13.66 -2.57 -16.65
C ILE A 203 -14.36 -3.88 -16.31
N SER A 204 -14.38 -4.80 -17.28
CA SER A 204 -15.09 -6.08 -17.18
C SER A 204 -14.19 -7.30 -17.33
N SER A 205 -13.03 -7.15 -17.98
CA SER A 205 -12.07 -8.23 -18.16
C SER A 205 -10.65 -7.68 -18.23
N LEU A 206 -9.65 -8.54 -18.05
CA LEU A 206 -8.26 -8.15 -18.19
C LEU A 206 -7.36 -9.29 -18.63
N TYR A 207 -6.17 -8.91 -19.06
CA TYR A 207 -5.01 -9.77 -19.19
C TYR A 207 -3.93 -9.27 -18.22
N VAL A 208 -3.35 -10.15 -17.41
CA VAL A 208 -2.23 -9.82 -16.52
C VAL A 208 -0.99 -10.60 -16.92
N ASP A 209 0.17 -9.96 -16.85
CA ASP A 209 1.42 -10.69 -17.05
C ASP A 209 2.60 -10.01 -16.33
N ALA A 210 3.67 -10.77 -16.20
CA ALA A 210 4.96 -10.30 -15.75
C ALA A 210 6.04 -10.95 -16.60
N ASN A 211 7.13 -10.22 -16.83
CA ASN A 211 8.22 -10.78 -17.60
C ASN A 211 8.83 -12.01 -16.89
N SER A 212 9.43 -12.94 -17.65
CA SER A 212 9.89 -14.23 -17.12
C SER A 212 10.97 -14.17 -16.03
N SER A 213 11.67 -13.04 -15.90
CA SER A 213 12.69 -12.82 -14.86
C SER A 213 12.14 -12.22 -13.56
N GLU A 214 10.85 -11.86 -13.53
CA GLU A 214 10.20 -11.32 -12.34
C GLU A 214 9.84 -12.40 -11.32
N VAL A 215 9.53 -11.97 -10.09
CA VAL A 215 8.83 -12.82 -9.10
C VAL A 215 7.32 -12.81 -9.35
N GLY A 216 6.85 -11.82 -10.09
CA GLY A 216 5.44 -11.54 -10.33
C GLY A 216 4.98 -10.35 -9.49
N GLY A 217 3.67 -10.27 -9.30
CA GLY A 217 3.04 -9.09 -8.77
C GLY A 217 1.54 -9.24 -8.63
N TYR A 218 0.90 -8.13 -8.34
CA TYR A 218 -0.55 -8.02 -8.28
C TYR A 218 -0.99 -6.84 -9.14
N VAL A 219 -2.06 -7.04 -9.90
CA VAL A 219 -2.86 -5.94 -10.44
C VAL A 219 -4.13 -5.89 -9.61
N VAL A 220 -4.30 -4.82 -8.86
CA VAL A 220 -5.42 -4.63 -7.94
C VAL A 220 -6.35 -3.57 -8.49
N LEU A 221 -7.62 -3.91 -8.65
CA LEU A 221 -8.68 -2.99 -9.02
C LEU A 221 -9.46 -2.58 -7.77
N PHE A 222 -9.81 -1.29 -7.67
CA PHE A 222 -10.55 -0.73 -6.55
C PHE A 222 -11.82 -0.03 -7.01
N GLN A 223 -12.88 -0.18 -6.21
CA GLN A 223 -14.20 0.39 -6.48
C GLN A 223 -14.20 1.93 -6.46
N HIS A 224 -13.40 2.54 -5.59
CA HIS A 224 -13.34 3.99 -5.45
C HIS A 224 -11.97 4.52 -5.85
N ASP A 225 -11.90 5.84 -6.04
CA ASP A 225 -10.60 6.50 -6.23
C ASP A 225 -9.75 6.40 -4.95
N ARG A 226 -8.46 6.71 -5.07
CA ARG A 226 -7.49 6.66 -3.96
C ARG A 226 -7.42 5.27 -3.28
N TYR A 227 -7.66 4.20 -4.05
CA TYR A 227 -7.41 2.81 -3.62
C TYR A 227 -8.27 2.38 -2.42
N GLN A 228 -9.54 2.79 -2.44
CA GLN A 228 -10.52 2.53 -1.38
C GLN A 228 -11.72 1.70 -1.87
N GLY A 229 -12.46 1.13 -0.92
CA GLY A 229 -13.70 0.39 -1.14
C GLY A 229 -13.47 -1.08 -1.45
N ARG A 230 -14.37 -1.69 -2.23
CA ARG A 230 -14.16 -3.07 -2.69
C ARG A 230 -12.92 -3.17 -3.54
N TYR A 231 -12.15 -4.24 -3.37
CA TYR A 231 -10.98 -4.53 -4.18
C TYR A 231 -11.01 -5.95 -4.71
N LYS A 232 -10.33 -6.16 -5.85
CA LYS A 232 -9.98 -7.49 -6.34
C LYS A 232 -8.60 -7.44 -6.95
N TRP A 233 -7.73 -8.36 -6.55
CA TRP A 233 -6.41 -8.48 -7.15
C TRP A 233 -6.29 -9.69 -8.07
N PHE A 234 -5.37 -9.57 -9.01
CA PHE A 234 -5.04 -10.58 -10.00
C PHE A 234 -3.53 -10.79 -9.98
N THR A 235 -3.10 -12.01 -9.67
CA THR A 235 -1.69 -12.37 -9.58
C THR A 235 -1.08 -12.43 -10.98
N THR A 236 0.07 -11.81 -11.16
CA THR A 236 0.87 -11.94 -12.39
C THR A 236 1.89 -13.06 -12.20
N THR A 237 2.00 -13.96 -13.18
CA THR A 237 2.90 -15.12 -13.09
C THR A 237 3.95 -15.08 -14.23
N PRO A 238 5.23 -14.84 -13.90
CA PRO A 238 6.34 -14.84 -14.85
C PRO A 238 6.43 -16.09 -15.71
N GLY A 239 6.73 -15.92 -17.00
CA GLY A 239 7.24 -17.00 -17.85
C GLY A 239 6.24 -18.11 -18.21
N ASN A 240 4.96 -17.91 -17.91
CA ASN A 240 3.91 -18.83 -18.30
C ASN A 240 2.73 -18.04 -18.88
N PRO A 241 2.71 -17.76 -20.20
CA PRO A 241 1.53 -17.26 -20.88
C PRO A 241 0.47 -18.38 -20.94
N ALA A 242 -0.07 -18.73 -19.78
CA ALA A 242 -1.14 -19.69 -19.62
C ALA A 242 -2.48 -18.97 -19.77
N TYR A 243 -3.54 -19.75 -20.05
CA TYR A 243 -4.93 -19.30 -19.97
C TYR A 243 -5.26 -18.56 -18.65
N GLN A 244 -4.51 -18.83 -17.58
CA GLN A 244 -4.66 -18.19 -16.26
C GLN A 244 -4.33 -16.69 -16.24
N ASN A 245 -3.56 -16.19 -17.21
CA ASN A 245 -3.26 -14.76 -17.37
C ASN A 245 -4.44 -14.00 -18.00
N THR A 246 -5.35 -14.72 -18.65
CA THR A 246 -6.58 -14.20 -19.23
C THR A 246 -7.71 -14.30 -18.22
N ILE A 247 -8.25 -13.14 -17.81
CA ILE A 247 -9.41 -13.03 -16.95
C ILE A 247 -10.59 -12.57 -17.81
N PRO A 248 -11.40 -13.50 -18.37
CA PRO A 248 -12.50 -13.16 -19.27
C PRO A 248 -13.61 -12.38 -18.57
N TYR A 249 -13.73 -12.49 -17.25
CA TYR A 249 -14.67 -11.74 -16.46
C TYR A 249 -14.11 -11.44 -15.07
N VAL A 250 -14.07 -10.16 -14.67
CA VAL A 250 -13.63 -9.75 -13.33
C VAL A 250 -14.61 -10.16 -12.22
N GLY A 251 -15.82 -10.59 -12.59
CA GLY A 251 -16.87 -11.01 -11.67
C GLY A 251 -17.81 -9.87 -11.29
N ASP A 252 -19.05 -10.20 -10.93
CA ASP A 252 -20.11 -9.24 -10.55
C ASP A 252 -19.69 -8.30 -9.42
N PHE A 253 -18.76 -8.76 -8.59
CA PHE A 253 -18.19 -8.02 -7.47
C PHE A 253 -17.46 -6.73 -7.91
N MET A 254 -16.77 -6.75 -9.07
CA MET A 254 -15.94 -5.64 -9.57
C MET A 254 -16.31 -5.13 -10.96
N ASN A 255 -17.15 -5.86 -11.70
CA ASN A 255 -17.54 -5.46 -13.05
C ASN A 255 -18.13 -4.05 -13.06
N ASP A 256 -17.60 -3.19 -13.93
CA ASP A 256 -18.08 -1.81 -14.14
C ASP A 256 -18.10 -0.96 -12.85
N ARG A 257 -17.13 -1.21 -11.97
CA ARG A 257 -16.98 -0.49 -10.69
C ARG A 257 -15.59 0.09 -10.47
N THR A 258 -14.65 -0.14 -11.38
CA THR A 258 -13.24 0.21 -11.14
C THR A 258 -13.01 1.70 -11.33
N SER A 259 -12.64 2.38 -10.25
CA SER A 259 -12.28 3.80 -10.25
C SER A 259 -10.79 4.04 -10.01
N SER A 260 -10.05 3.11 -9.41
CA SER A 260 -8.59 3.18 -9.31
C SER A 260 -7.94 1.80 -9.38
N ALA A 261 -6.64 1.76 -9.66
CA ALA A 261 -5.87 0.52 -9.71
C ALA A 261 -4.45 0.70 -9.17
N LEU A 262 -3.93 -0.35 -8.54
CA LEU A 262 -2.53 -0.48 -8.15
C LEU A 262 -1.90 -1.64 -8.89
N VAL A 263 -0.71 -1.43 -9.42
CA VAL A 263 0.18 -2.54 -9.76
C VAL A 263 1.22 -2.62 -8.67
N ILE A 264 1.28 -3.77 -7.99
CA ILE A 264 2.12 -4.03 -6.82
C ILE A 264 3.16 -5.08 -7.20
N ARG A 265 4.43 -4.75 -7.05
CA ARG A 265 5.54 -5.67 -7.30
C ARG A 265 5.76 -6.60 -6.12
N ARG A 266 6.03 -7.86 -6.45
CA ARG A 266 6.54 -8.82 -5.48
C ARG A 266 8.06 -8.95 -5.56
N TYR A 267 8.65 -9.39 -4.46
CA TYR A 267 10.07 -9.56 -4.23
C TYR A 267 10.39 -11.00 -3.83
N GLU A 268 11.61 -11.40 -4.10
CA GLU A 268 12.12 -12.66 -3.57
C GLU A 268 12.27 -12.53 -2.05
N ASN A 269 12.08 -13.64 -1.31
CA ASN A 269 12.16 -13.67 0.16
C ASN A 269 11.09 -12.83 0.88
N GLU A 270 9.91 -12.65 0.27
CA GLU A 270 8.72 -12.20 0.99
C GLU A 270 8.31 -13.21 2.06
N LEU A 271 8.01 -12.70 3.24
CA LEU A 271 7.20 -13.42 4.22
C LEU A 271 5.73 -13.39 3.78
N SER A 272 4.94 -14.37 4.23
CA SER A 272 3.50 -14.37 3.99
C SER A 272 2.87 -13.06 4.47
N PRO A 273 1.89 -12.49 3.75
CA PRO A 273 1.16 -11.32 4.20
C PRO A 273 0.54 -11.56 5.58
N VAL A 274 0.65 -10.58 6.45
CA VAL A 274 0.15 -10.64 7.81
C VAL A 274 -0.99 -9.64 7.96
N ALA A 275 -2.22 -10.16 8.11
CA ALA A 275 -3.43 -9.39 8.36
C ALA A 275 -3.37 -8.76 9.77
N LEU A 276 -3.61 -7.45 9.88
CA LEU A 276 -3.46 -6.74 11.15
C LEU A 276 -4.70 -6.86 12.04
N GLY A 277 -5.89 -7.04 11.46
CA GLY A 277 -7.14 -7.25 12.19
C GLY A 277 -7.18 -8.55 12.99
N GLU A 278 -6.36 -9.54 12.63
CA GLU A 278 -6.25 -10.81 13.36
C GLU A 278 -5.38 -10.70 14.63
N TYR A 279 -4.66 -9.60 14.83
CA TYR A 279 -3.94 -9.32 16.08
C TYR A 279 -4.91 -8.85 17.16
N GLY A 280 -5.53 -9.83 17.83
CA GLY A 280 -6.64 -9.63 18.77
C GLY A 280 -6.38 -8.67 19.94
N GLU A 281 -5.11 -8.41 20.27
CA GLU A 281 -4.77 -7.49 21.37
C GLU A 281 -4.95 -6.00 21.01
N ILE A 282 -4.89 -5.62 19.72
CA ILE A 282 -4.99 -4.21 19.31
C ILE A 282 -6.35 -3.62 19.71
N ARG A 283 -7.42 -4.40 19.62
CA ARG A 283 -8.75 -3.98 20.03
C ARG A 283 -8.82 -3.71 21.52
N ASP A 284 -8.36 -4.67 22.32
CA ASP A 284 -8.42 -4.60 23.79
C ASP A 284 -7.59 -3.40 24.30
N ILE A 285 -6.40 -3.18 23.72
CA ILE A 285 -5.56 -2.01 24.00
C ILE A 285 -6.32 -0.71 23.70
N ILE A 286 -6.97 -0.63 22.54
CA ILE A 286 -7.73 0.56 22.14
C ILE A 286 -8.94 0.79 23.05
N GLU A 287 -9.68 -0.27 23.39
CA GLU A 287 -10.85 -0.21 24.28
C GLU A 287 -10.46 0.32 25.67
N ASP A 288 -9.40 -0.24 26.28
CA ASP A 288 -8.88 0.25 27.55
C ASP A 288 -8.48 1.74 27.50
N GLN A 289 -7.91 2.19 26.37
CA GLN A 289 -7.57 3.60 26.19
C GLN A 289 -8.82 4.47 26.02
N VAL A 290 -9.83 4.03 25.28
CA VAL A 290 -11.07 4.79 25.08
C VAL A 290 -11.83 4.92 26.40
N ASP A 291 -11.93 3.85 27.18
CA ASP A 291 -12.61 3.85 28.47
C ASP A 291 -11.93 4.74 29.52
N SER A 292 -10.63 5.05 29.32
CA SER A 292 -9.92 6.01 30.15
C SER A 292 -10.32 7.47 29.87
N ILE A 293 -10.94 7.76 28.72
CA ILE A 293 -11.41 9.09 28.34
C ILE A 293 -12.82 9.29 28.90
N SER A 294 -12.96 10.27 29.80
CA SER A 294 -14.26 10.55 30.42
C SER A 294 -15.34 10.80 29.38
N ARG A 295 -16.48 10.11 29.53
CA ARG A 295 -17.68 10.26 28.69
C ARG A 295 -17.50 9.83 27.24
N VAL A 296 -16.45 9.10 26.92
CA VAL A 296 -16.27 8.45 25.62
C VAL A 296 -16.40 6.94 25.84
N SER A 297 -17.11 6.25 24.96
CA SER A 297 -17.25 4.80 24.97
C SER A 297 -17.20 4.21 23.58
N MET A 298 -16.79 2.95 23.44
CA MET A 298 -16.73 2.26 22.17
C MET A 298 -18.12 2.08 21.53
N ARG A 299 -18.24 2.31 20.22
CA ARG A 299 -19.49 2.14 19.43
C ARG A 299 -19.41 0.99 18.42
N GLY A 300 -18.38 0.16 18.50
CA GLY A 300 -18.13 -0.95 17.59
C GLY A 300 -16.66 -1.35 17.60
N ASP A 301 -16.27 -2.25 16.71
CA ASP A 301 -14.86 -2.67 16.62
C ASP A 301 -14.01 -1.60 15.91
N PRO A 302 -12.74 -1.42 16.30
CA PRO A 302 -11.79 -0.63 15.53
C PRO A 302 -11.68 -1.14 14.10
N ILE A 303 -11.70 -0.22 13.15
CA ILE A 303 -11.45 -0.49 11.74
C ILE A 303 -9.96 -0.27 11.49
N ILE A 304 -9.25 -1.34 11.17
CA ILE A 304 -7.83 -1.30 10.77
C ILE A 304 -7.78 -1.36 9.25
N THR A 305 -7.20 -0.34 8.63
CA THR A 305 -7.10 -0.24 7.18
C THR A 305 -5.79 0.49 6.83
N TRP A 306 -5.66 0.95 5.59
CA TRP A 306 -4.53 1.73 5.13
C TRP A 306 -4.95 3.15 4.74
N ASP A 307 -3.99 4.07 4.85
CA ASP A 307 -4.05 5.38 4.21
C ASP A 307 -2.75 5.57 3.44
N MET A 308 -2.76 5.05 2.22
CA MET A 308 -1.61 5.11 1.33
C MET A 308 -1.67 6.44 0.58
N TRP A 309 -0.73 7.34 0.85
CA TRP A 309 -0.61 8.65 0.19
C TRP A 309 -1.74 9.64 0.54
N PRO A 310 -1.87 10.01 1.81
CA PRO A 310 -2.86 10.98 2.22
C PRO A 310 -2.56 12.37 1.63
N GLU A 311 -3.60 13.06 1.19
CA GLU A 311 -3.50 14.32 0.44
C GLU A 311 -3.97 15.54 1.26
N GLY A 312 -3.98 15.39 2.58
CA GLY A 312 -4.45 16.40 3.50
C GLY A 312 -5.96 16.41 3.74
N PRO A 313 -6.42 17.39 4.54
CA PRO A 313 -7.81 17.58 4.88
C PRO A 313 -8.66 17.78 3.63
N THR A 314 -9.73 17.00 3.48
CA THR A 314 -10.73 17.24 2.42
C THR A 314 -11.79 18.26 2.83
N SER A 315 -11.86 18.60 4.12
CA SER A 315 -12.74 19.61 4.70
C SER A 315 -12.14 20.17 6.00
N GLY A 316 -12.71 21.26 6.53
CA GLY A 316 -12.20 21.90 7.75
C GLY A 316 -12.29 21.03 9.01
N SER A 317 -13.16 20.02 9.03
CA SER A 317 -13.35 19.07 10.13
C SER A 317 -12.63 17.74 9.92
N ASP A 318 -11.76 17.66 8.90
CA ASP A 318 -11.13 16.41 8.48
C ASP A 318 -9.64 16.40 8.88
N PRO A 319 -9.24 15.66 9.92
CA PRO A 319 -7.87 15.69 10.42
C PRO A 319 -6.87 14.90 9.56
N HIS A 320 -7.20 14.56 8.31
CA HIS A 320 -6.33 13.75 7.46
C HIS A 320 -4.99 14.46 7.23
N PRO A 321 -3.86 13.75 7.39
CA PRO A 321 -2.53 14.33 7.18
C PRO A 321 -2.28 14.65 5.70
N ASP A 322 -1.46 15.67 5.43
CA ASP A 322 -0.89 15.91 4.10
C ASP A 322 0.56 15.41 4.12
N ASP A 323 0.76 14.16 3.69
CA ASP A 323 2.01 13.46 3.91
C ASP A 323 2.27 12.42 2.81
N ASN A 324 3.53 12.28 2.40
CA ASN A 324 3.92 11.30 1.38
C ASN A 324 4.16 9.90 1.94
N ARG A 325 4.16 9.74 3.27
CA ARG A 325 4.28 8.46 3.96
C ARG A 325 3.04 7.59 3.75
N ARG A 326 3.23 6.27 3.85
CA ARG A 326 2.14 5.29 3.82
C ARG A 326 1.81 4.85 5.25
N PHE A 327 0.54 4.92 5.62
CA PHE A 327 0.12 4.61 6.98
C PHE A 327 -0.77 3.38 7.04
N ILE A 328 -0.63 2.65 8.15
CA ILE A 328 -1.74 1.85 8.69
C ILE A 328 -2.67 2.86 9.37
N TYR A 329 -3.94 2.84 8.99
CA TYR A 329 -4.95 3.77 9.48
C TYR A 329 -5.92 3.02 10.38
N ILE A 330 -6.00 3.43 11.65
CA ILE A 330 -6.92 2.87 12.62
C ILE A 330 -8.02 3.90 12.89
N LYS A 331 -9.26 3.48 12.66
CA LYS A 331 -10.46 4.26 12.94
C LYS A 331 -11.25 3.58 14.05
N VAL A 332 -11.37 4.25 15.19
CA VAL A 332 -12.03 3.75 16.39
C VAL A 332 -13.40 4.44 16.52
N PRO A 333 -14.51 3.75 16.20
CA PRO A 333 -15.83 4.33 16.34
C PRO A 333 -16.19 4.46 17.81
N VAL A 334 -16.52 5.66 18.26
CA VAL A 334 -16.87 5.97 19.66
C VAL A 334 -18.19 6.73 19.75
N ARG A 335 -18.76 6.72 20.95
CA ARG A 335 -19.91 7.50 21.34
C ARG A 335 -19.51 8.44 22.46
N ILE A 336 -19.97 9.69 22.39
CA ILE A 336 -19.66 10.70 23.39
C ILE A 336 -20.94 11.06 24.13
N ASP A 337 -20.98 10.75 25.43
CA ASP A 337 -22.07 11.14 26.33
C ASP A 337 -22.04 12.65 26.55
N VAL A 338 -23.17 13.32 26.31
CA VAL A 338 -23.31 14.78 26.50
C VAL A 338 -24.41 15.08 27.53
N PRO A 339 -24.05 15.50 28.76
CA PRO A 339 -24.99 15.78 29.82
C PRO A 339 -26.07 16.77 29.38
N ASN A 340 -27.31 16.37 29.61
CA ASN A 340 -28.51 17.13 29.25
C ASN A 340 -28.65 17.39 27.74
N TRP A 341 -28.05 16.54 26.90
CA TRP A 341 -28.13 16.60 25.45
C TRP A 341 -28.12 15.18 24.85
N TYR A 342 -28.24 15.07 23.53
CA TYR A 342 -28.08 13.81 22.82
C TYR A 342 -26.59 13.47 22.69
N ASP A 343 -26.27 12.18 22.79
CA ASP A 343 -24.93 11.68 22.53
C ASP A 343 -24.52 11.94 21.07
N TYR A 344 -23.23 12.18 20.87
CA TYR A 344 -22.66 12.35 19.53
C TYR A 344 -21.94 11.09 19.10
N ASP A 345 -22.07 10.77 17.83
CA ASP A 345 -21.18 9.81 17.18
C ASP A 345 -19.84 10.47 16.88
N ALA A 346 -18.76 9.74 17.10
CA ALA A 346 -17.43 10.23 16.80
C ALA A 346 -16.49 9.09 16.39
N ASP A 347 -15.33 9.46 15.86
CA ASP A 347 -14.25 8.55 15.52
C ASP A 347 -12.95 9.10 16.10
N ILE A 348 -12.21 8.25 16.81
CA ILE A 348 -10.79 8.50 17.12
C ILE A 348 -9.95 7.86 16.00
N ARG A 349 -8.93 8.58 15.54
CA ARG A 349 -8.18 8.23 14.33
C ARG A 349 -6.67 8.23 14.61
N TYR A 350 -5.99 7.15 14.21
CA TYR A 350 -4.54 7.02 14.32
C TYR A 350 -3.93 6.66 12.96
N TRP A 351 -2.84 7.34 12.60
CA TRP A 351 -2.02 6.99 11.44
C TRP A 351 -0.68 6.46 11.93
N ILE A 352 -0.53 5.14 11.86
CA ILE A 352 0.66 4.42 12.26
C ILE A 352 1.60 4.31 11.06
N TYR A 353 2.84 4.76 11.24
CA TYR A 353 3.88 4.69 10.23
C TYR A 353 4.86 3.56 10.56
N PRO A 354 4.80 2.42 9.85
CA PRO A 354 5.83 1.40 9.92
C PRO A 354 6.97 1.67 8.93
N TRP A 355 8.21 1.44 9.36
CA TRP A 355 9.40 1.60 8.52
C TRP A 355 10.48 0.59 8.86
N ILE A 356 11.32 0.27 7.87
CA ILE A 356 12.56 -0.48 8.10
C ILE A 356 13.69 0.51 8.38
N ASN A 357 14.36 0.34 9.52
CA ASN A 357 15.47 1.19 9.93
C ASN A 357 16.80 0.77 9.28
N GLY A 358 17.87 1.55 9.49
CA GLY A 358 19.19 1.26 8.91
C GLY A 358 19.81 -0.10 9.30
N SER A 359 19.36 -0.73 10.39
CA SER A 359 19.78 -2.08 10.80
C SER A 359 18.93 -3.20 10.19
N GLY A 360 17.89 -2.88 9.43
CA GLY A 360 16.94 -3.85 8.88
C GLY A 360 15.82 -4.24 9.85
N ASN A 361 15.64 -3.52 10.96
CA ASN A 361 14.55 -3.80 11.89
C ASN A 361 13.30 -3.03 11.49
N LEU A 362 12.15 -3.68 11.54
CA LEU A 362 10.85 -3.03 11.50
C LEU A 362 10.67 -2.20 12.78
N ARG A 363 10.21 -0.96 12.60
CA ARG A 363 9.76 -0.04 13.65
C ARG A 363 8.40 0.51 13.25
N ALA A 364 7.61 0.95 14.22
CA ALA A 364 6.33 1.59 13.97
C ALA A 364 6.05 2.64 15.06
N HIS A 365 5.36 3.72 14.70
CA HIS A 365 4.89 4.72 15.65
C HIS A 365 3.64 5.41 15.13
N VAL A 366 2.83 5.97 16.03
CA VAL A 366 1.73 6.88 15.69
C VAL A 366 2.32 8.21 15.23
N ALA A 367 2.28 8.44 13.92
CA ALA A 367 2.81 9.63 13.28
C ALA A 367 1.81 10.79 13.28
N TRP A 368 0.52 10.48 13.14
CA TRP A 368 -0.58 11.43 13.21
C TRP A 368 -1.72 10.84 14.03
N HIS A 369 -2.53 11.72 14.61
CA HIS A 369 -3.75 11.37 15.32
C HIS A 369 -4.78 12.47 15.11
N GLY A 370 -6.05 12.13 15.29
CA GLY A 370 -7.13 13.08 15.20
C GLY A 370 -8.45 12.50 15.67
N ALA A 371 -9.48 13.33 15.66
CA ALA A 371 -10.83 12.90 15.92
C ALA A 371 -11.77 13.54 14.89
N TRP A 372 -12.88 12.86 14.64
CA TRP A 372 -14.02 13.42 13.93
C TRP A 372 -15.24 13.26 14.83
N VAL A 373 -16.06 14.30 14.93
CA VAL A 373 -17.29 14.28 15.71
C VAL A 373 -18.43 14.59 14.75
N GLU A 374 -19.59 13.97 14.95
CA GLU A 374 -20.80 14.30 14.21
C GLU A 374 -21.10 15.81 14.30
N GLY A 375 -21.61 16.39 13.22
CA GLY A 375 -21.91 17.82 13.17
C GLY A 375 -23.07 18.20 14.10
N GLY A 376 -22.95 19.33 14.81
CA GLY A 376 -24.00 19.81 15.71
C GLY A 376 -23.59 21.03 16.53
N VAL A 377 -24.49 21.48 17.41
CA VAL A 377 -24.33 22.75 18.17
C VAL A 377 -23.12 22.75 19.11
N LYS A 378 -22.74 21.57 19.62
CA LYS A 378 -21.62 21.41 20.57
C LYS A 378 -20.40 20.72 19.96
N HIS A 379 -20.36 20.62 18.63
CA HIS A 379 -19.34 19.87 17.91
C HIS A 379 -17.91 20.27 18.30
N ASP A 380 -17.60 21.57 18.27
CA ASP A 380 -16.24 22.07 18.53
C ASP A 380 -15.78 21.79 19.98
N GLU A 381 -16.63 22.02 20.98
CA GLU A 381 -16.32 21.75 22.40
C GLU A 381 -16.03 20.26 22.66
N ILE A 382 -16.81 19.39 22.01
CA ILE A 382 -16.65 17.94 22.12
C ILE A 382 -15.36 17.51 21.42
N LEU A 383 -15.09 18.03 20.23
CA LEU A 383 -13.88 17.75 19.47
C LEU A 383 -12.63 18.15 20.26
N ASP A 384 -12.61 19.36 20.82
CA ASP A 384 -11.51 19.85 21.65
C ASP A 384 -11.27 18.92 22.85
N HIS A 385 -12.34 18.50 23.55
CA HIS A 385 -12.24 17.60 24.70
C HIS A 385 -11.63 16.24 24.34
N VAL A 386 -12.05 15.64 23.22
CA VAL A 386 -11.49 14.38 22.74
C VAL A 386 -10.03 14.58 22.34
N MET A 387 -9.73 15.63 21.59
CA MET A 387 -8.37 15.93 21.11
C MET A 387 -7.38 16.15 22.27
N ASP A 388 -7.81 16.75 23.37
CA ASP A 388 -7.00 16.95 24.58
C ASP A 388 -6.64 15.64 25.30
N ALA A 389 -7.48 14.59 25.16
CA ALA A 389 -7.26 13.29 25.79
C ALA A 389 -6.35 12.36 24.96
N LEU A 390 -6.28 12.55 23.63
CA LEU A 390 -5.52 11.68 22.72
C LEU A 390 -4.01 11.58 23.01
N PRO A 391 -3.28 12.64 23.43
CA PRO A 391 -1.84 12.52 23.67
C PRO A 391 -1.45 11.42 24.68
N GLY A 392 -2.30 11.15 25.68
CA GLY A 392 -2.08 10.08 26.64
C GLY A 392 -2.15 8.69 26.00
N THR A 393 -3.13 8.47 25.12
CA THR A 393 -3.35 7.17 24.47
C THR A 393 -2.24 6.83 23.49
N ILE A 394 -1.64 7.84 22.85
CA ILE A 394 -0.53 7.67 21.89
C ILE A 394 0.70 7.01 22.52
N SER A 395 1.04 7.36 23.77
CA SER A 395 2.21 6.76 24.43
C SER A 395 2.01 5.26 24.65
N THR A 396 0.81 4.85 25.03
CA THR A 396 0.44 3.44 25.22
C THR A 396 0.49 2.71 23.89
N VAL A 397 -0.17 3.23 22.86
CA VAL A 397 -0.17 2.63 21.51
C VAL A 397 1.25 2.45 20.98
N ASN A 398 2.12 3.45 21.14
CA ASN A 398 3.52 3.33 20.72
C ASN A 398 4.28 2.25 21.49
N SER A 399 4.01 2.09 22.78
CA SER A 399 4.67 1.06 23.60
C SER A 399 4.27 -0.35 23.13
N GLU A 400 3.02 -0.53 22.73
CA GLU A 400 2.54 -1.80 22.18
C GLU A 400 3.05 -2.05 20.75
N LEU A 401 3.16 -1.01 19.93
CA LEU A 401 3.82 -1.11 18.62
C LEU A 401 5.29 -1.52 18.76
N ASP A 402 6.01 -1.00 19.77
CA ASP A 402 7.39 -1.41 20.05
C ASP A 402 7.45 -2.91 20.44
N ASN A 403 6.56 -3.37 21.32
CA ASN A 403 6.46 -4.79 21.69
C ASN A 403 6.23 -5.69 20.45
N ILE A 404 5.26 -5.32 19.61
CA ILE A 404 4.91 -6.07 18.39
C ILE A 404 6.10 -6.09 17.42
N THR A 405 6.71 -4.94 17.17
CA THR A 405 7.81 -4.85 16.21
C THR A 405 9.06 -5.57 16.71
N ASP A 406 9.37 -5.56 18.01
CA ASP A 406 10.45 -6.33 18.60
C ASP A 406 10.27 -7.84 18.41
N MET A 407 9.04 -8.36 18.53
CA MET A 407 8.74 -9.76 18.23
C MET A 407 8.93 -10.08 16.75
N VAL A 408 8.43 -9.22 15.84
CA VAL A 408 8.59 -9.39 14.40
C VAL A 408 10.07 -9.37 13.99
N ASN A 409 10.89 -8.54 14.63
CA ASN A 409 12.33 -8.44 14.38
C ASN A 409 13.12 -9.71 14.75
N LEU A 410 12.53 -10.64 15.51
CA LEU A 410 13.12 -11.97 15.76
C LEU A 410 13.18 -12.84 14.49
N LEU A 411 12.38 -12.52 13.46
CA LEU A 411 12.38 -13.22 12.18
C LEU A 411 13.62 -12.92 11.33
N GLY A 412 14.36 -11.86 11.67
CA GLY A 412 15.60 -11.45 11.00
C GLY A 412 15.51 -10.06 10.39
N PRO A 413 16.62 -9.58 9.79
CA PRO A 413 16.65 -8.28 9.16
C PRO A 413 15.82 -8.26 7.88
N PHE A 414 15.08 -7.18 7.70
CA PHE A 414 14.28 -6.89 6.52
C PHE A 414 14.99 -5.85 5.65
N SER A 415 14.67 -5.89 4.36
CA SER A 415 15.12 -4.91 3.37
C SER A 415 14.00 -3.97 2.94
N ARG A 416 12.74 -4.38 3.13
CA ARG A 416 11.57 -3.63 2.69
C ARG A 416 10.32 -4.07 3.46
N GLN A 417 9.35 -3.16 3.52
CA GLN A 417 7.98 -3.44 3.91
C GLN A 417 7.02 -2.82 2.87
N TYR A 418 5.90 -3.48 2.62
CA TYR A 418 4.81 -2.90 1.83
C TYR A 418 3.46 -3.48 2.27
N PHE A 419 2.37 -2.81 1.90
CA PHE A 419 1.01 -3.20 2.23
C PHE A 419 0.26 -3.84 1.07
N LEU A 420 -0.67 -4.73 1.43
CA LEU A 420 -1.69 -5.32 0.59
C LEU A 420 -3.08 -5.03 1.19
N PRO A 421 -4.13 -4.84 0.38
CA PRO A 421 -5.46 -4.56 0.90
C PRO A 421 -6.09 -5.80 1.56
N GLY A 422 -6.87 -5.60 2.61
CA GLY A 422 -7.58 -6.66 3.33
C GLY A 422 -6.67 -7.66 4.03
N SER A 423 -7.23 -8.82 4.39
CA SER A 423 -6.58 -9.88 5.16
C SER A 423 -5.78 -10.88 4.31
N GLY A 424 -5.25 -10.43 3.17
CA GLY A 424 -4.50 -11.30 2.26
C GLY A 424 -5.37 -12.04 1.23
N ALA A 425 -6.69 -11.84 1.25
CA ALA A 425 -7.61 -12.42 0.28
C ALA A 425 -7.54 -11.73 -1.09
N SER A 426 -7.89 -12.45 -2.16
CA SER A 426 -7.87 -11.88 -3.52
C SER A 426 -9.02 -10.94 -3.84
N ALA A 427 -10.02 -10.85 -2.98
CA ALA A 427 -11.10 -9.87 -3.06
C ALA A 427 -11.65 -9.58 -1.66
N GLY A 428 -12.10 -8.35 -1.45
CA GLY A 428 -12.67 -7.90 -0.15
C GLY A 428 -12.99 -6.41 -0.18
N ASN A 429 -13.07 -5.78 0.99
CA ASN A 429 -13.15 -4.33 1.15
C ASN A 429 -11.88 -3.81 1.84
N THR A 430 -11.38 -2.64 1.45
CA THR A 430 -10.22 -2.02 2.11
C THR A 430 -10.53 -1.64 3.55
N ASN A 431 -11.81 -1.41 3.88
CA ASN A 431 -12.23 -1.15 5.25
C ASN A 431 -12.30 -2.42 6.13
N ASP A 432 -12.06 -3.62 5.57
CA ASP A 432 -12.11 -4.85 6.37
C ASP A 432 -10.80 -5.06 7.14
N ASP A 433 -9.66 -4.88 6.48
CA ASP A 433 -8.32 -5.03 7.07
C ASP A 433 -7.23 -4.43 6.15
N VAL A 434 -5.99 -4.45 6.61
CA VAL A 434 -4.76 -4.28 5.81
C VAL A 434 -3.78 -5.38 6.17
N SER A 435 -3.05 -5.88 5.18
CA SER A 435 -1.93 -6.80 5.41
C SER A 435 -0.60 -6.11 5.20
N ILE A 436 0.36 -6.38 6.10
CA ILE A 436 1.77 -6.00 5.90
C ILE A 436 2.55 -7.17 5.31
N VAL A 437 3.43 -6.87 4.36
CA VAL A 437 4.38 -7.81 3.77
C VAL A 437 5.79 -7.34 4.08
N LEU A 438 6.61 -8.25 4.58
CA LEU A 438 8.01 -7.99 4.92
C LEU A 438 8.92 -8.77 3.97
N VAL A 439 9.98 -8.12 3.49
CA VAL A 439 10.94 -8.72 2.56
C VAL A 439 12.26 -8.93 3.29
N GLY A 440 12.66 -10.19 3.49
CA GLY A 440 13.90 -10.54 4.17
C GLY A 440 15.14 -10.05 3.43
N ARG A 441 16.14 -9.56 4.17
CA ARG A 441 17.45 -9.18 3.60
C ARG A 441 18.23 -10.42 3.18
N ARG A 442 18.81 -10.42 1.97
CA ARG A 442 19.77 -11.46 1.54
C ARG A 442 21.14 -11.15 2.12
N ASP A 443 21.69 -12.09 2.87
CA ASP A 443 23.08 -12.07 3.34
C ASP A 443 24.09 -12.31 2.19
#